data_AF-A0A933ZNP2-F1
#
_entry.id   AF-A0A933ZNP2-F1
#
_cell.length_a   1.000
_cell.length_b   1.000
_cell.length_c   1.000
_cell.angle_alpha   90.00
_cell.angle_beta   90.00
_cell.angle_gamma   90.00
#
_symmetry.space_group_name_H-M   'P 1'
#
loop_
_entity.id
_entity.type
_entity.pdbx_description
1 polymer ?
#
loop_
_entity_poly.entity_id
_entity_poly.type
_entity_poly.pdbx_seq_one_letter_code
_entity_poly.pdbx_strand_id
1 'polypeptide(L)'
;LTCHRAEGRDQLGLADGRGLDYVSVKALCGQCHARRLEEYERGAHGGMTGYWDLSRGPRTRNLCTDCHDPHAPKIPQVVPAPQPRVTH
;
A
#
# COMPACT_ATOMS: atom_id res chain seq x y z
N LEU A 1 4.92 -5.97 -14.00
CA LEU A 1 5.73 -5.33 -12.94
C LEU A 1 4.77 -4.50 -12.10
N THR A 2 4.50 -4.92 -10.86
CA THR A 2 3.31 -4.44 -10.12
C THR A 2 3.64 -3.42 -9.04
N CYS A 3 4.79 -3.59 -8.37
CA CYS A 3 5.20 -2.75 -7.24
C CYS A 3 6.46 -1.92 -7.54
N HIS A 4 7.39 -2.50 -8.29
CA HIS A 4 8.65 -1.87 -8.67
C HIS A 4 8.56 -1.25 -10.06
N ARG A 5 9.47 -0.31 -10.34
CA ARG A 5 9.68 0.28 -11.66
C ARG A 5 10.50 -0.61 -12.57
N ALA A 6 10.24 -0.50 -13.88
CA ALA A 6 10.90 -1.35 -14.88
C ALA A 6 12.37 -0.99 -15.06
N GLU A 7 12.69 0.29 -14.85
CA GLU A 7 14.03 0.84 -14.98
C GLU A 7 14.93 0.53 -13.76
N GLY A 8 14.34 0.09 -12.63
CA GLY A 8 15.06 -0.20 -11.40
C GLY A 8 14.17 -0.82 -10.31
N ARG A 9 14.61 -1.96 -9.75
CA ARG A 9 13.89 -2.67 -8.67
C ARG A 9 14.03 -2.00 -7.30
N ASP A 10 14.91 -1.03 -7.18
CA ASP A 10 15.10 -0.14 -6.04
C ASP A 10 14.12 1.05 -6.04
N GLN A 11 13.31 1.19 -7.08
CA GLN A 11 12.29 2.24 -7.17
C GLN A 11 10.89 1.64 -7.19
N LEU A 12 9.98 2.22 -6.40
CA LEU A 12 8.57 1.87 -6.42
C LEU A 12 7.84 2.65 -7.53
N GLY A 13 6.82 2.04 -8.11
CA GLY A 13 6.03 2.62 -9.20
C GLY A 13 4.55 2.36 -9.06
N LEU A 14 3.74 3.40 -9.24
CA LEU A 14 2.29 3.28 -9.36
C LEU A 14 1.90 2.64 -10.70
N ALA A 15 0.65 2.17 -10.80
CA ALA A 15 0.13 1.54 -12.00
C ALA A 15 0.10 2.49 -13.22
N ASP A 16 0.06 3.80 -12.98
CA ASP A 16 0.15 4.85 -14.00
C ASP A 16 1.58 5.21 -14.40
N GLY A 17 2.58 4.51 -13.84
CA GLY A 17 3.99 4.71 -14.17
C GLY A 17 4.65 5.87 -13.42
N ARG A 18 4.01 6.54 -12.46
CA ARG A 18 4.69 7.50 -11.58
C ARG A 18 5.57 6.79 -10.56
N GLY A 19 6.75 7.37 -10.30
CA GLY A 19 7.66 6.91 -9.24
C GLY A 19 7.14 7.26 -7.84
N LEU A 20 7.57 6.48 -6.85
CA LEU A 20 7.12 6.63 -5.47
C LEU A 20 8.28 6.36 -4.50
N ASP A 21 8.44 7.21 -3.49
CA ASP A 21 9.35 6.93 -2.38
C ASP A 21 8.80 5.85 -1.46
N TYR A 22 9.70 5.09 -0.81
CA TYR A 22 9.32 4.03 0.14
C TYR A 22 8.44 4.53 1.28
N VAL A 23 8.63 5.76 1.77
CA VAL A 23 7.78 6.36 2.81
C VAL A 23 6.32 6.54 2.38
N SER A 24 6.06 6.50 1.07
CA SER A 24 4.74 6.62 0.48
C SER A 24 4.14 5.26 0.06
N VAL A 25 4.76 4.13 0.43
CA VAL A 25 4.37 2.77 0.00
C VAL A 25 2.88 2.44 0.24
N LYS A 26 2.24 3.07 1.23
CA LYS A 26 0.79 2.93 1.45
C LYS A 26 -0.06 3.30 0.23
N ALA A 27 0.37 4.29 -0.56
CA ALA A 27 -0.31 4.71 -1.78
C ALA A 27 -0.23 3.61 -2.85
N LEU A 28 0.93 2.94 -2.97
CA LEU A 28 1.11 1.79 -3.85
C LEU A 28 0.18 0.64 -3.47
N CYS A 29 0.19 0.26 -2.19
CA CYS A 29 -0.64 -0.85 -1.67
C CYS A 29 -2.14 -0.57 -1.83
N GLY A 30 -2.55 0.69 -1.66
CA GLY A 30 -3.94 1.13 -1.77
C GLY A 30 -4.58 0.95 -3.13
N GLN A 31 -3.79 0.85 -4.20
CA GLN A 31 -4.32 0.62 -5.57
C GLN A 31 -5.09 -0.71 -5.69
N CYS A 32 -4.74 -1.70 -4.86
CA CYS A 32 -5.42 -3.00 -4.81
C CYS A 32 -6.09 -3.26 -3.46
N HIS A 33 -5.51 -2.76 -2.36
CA HIS A 33 -6.01 -2.96 -1.00
C HIS A 33 -6.75 -1.72 -0.45
N ALA A 34 -7.66 -1.15 -1.24
CA ALA A 34 -8.34 0.11 -0.92
C ALA A 34 -8.98 0.11 0.49
N ARG A 35 -9.68 -0.97 0.86
CA ARG A 35 -10.27 -1.09 2.21
C ARG A 35 -9.22 -1.07 3.33
N ARG A 36 -8.07 -1.72 3.13
CA ARG A 36 -6.98 -1.72 4.12
C ARG A 36 -6.34 -0.35 4.24
N LEU A 37 -6.21 0.37 3.12
CA LEU A 37 -5.75 1.75 3.14
C LEU A 37 -6.72 2.64 3.94
N GLU A 38 -8.03 2.52 3.73
CA GLU A 38 -9.02 3.28 4.54
C GLU A 38 -8.92 2.96 6.04
N GLU A 39 -8.82 1.68 6.41
CA GLU A 39 -8.63 1.24 7.80
C GLU A 39 -7.30 1.80 8.38
N TYR A 40 -6.23 1.81 7.59
CA TYR A 40 -4.95 2.38 7.96
C TYR A 40 -5.03 3.89 8.20
N GLU A 41 -5.62 4.65 7.28
CA GLU A 41 -5.78 6.11 7.42
C GLU A 41 -6.61 6.45 8.66
N ARG A 42 -7.68 5.68 8.91
CA ARG A 42 -8.53 5.81 10.12
C ARG A 42 -7.85 5.36 11.42
N GLY A 43 -6.63 4.83 11.35
CA GLY A 43 -5.82 4.49 12.52
C GLY A 43 -6.17 3.14 13.15
N ALA A 44 -6.86 2.26 12.44
CA ALA A 44 -7.13 0.90 12.92
C ALA A 44 -5.86 0.03 12.98
N HIS A 45 -4.78 0.47 12.34
CA HIS A 45 -3.49 -0.22 12.36
C HIS A 45 -2.63 0.33 13.52
N GLY A 46 -2.02 -0.58 14.30
CA GLY A 46 -1.10 -0.23 15.37
C GLY A 46 0.24 0.32 14.87
N GLY A 47 1.19 0.55 15.78
CA GLY A 47 2.54 1.02 15.39
C GLY A 47 2.58 2.52 15.05
N MET A 48 1.84 3.34 15.80
CA MET A 48 1.90 4.79 15.72
C MET A 48 2.63 5.35 16.95
N THR A 49 3.56 6.25 16.73
CA THR A 49 4.33 6.95 17.76
C THR A 49 4.21 8.46 17.61
N GLY A 50 4.50 9.21 18.67
CA GLY A 50 4.36 10.68 18.70
C GLY A 50 3.02 11.14 19.27
N TYR A 51 2.57 12.31 18.86
CA TYR A 51 1.41 12.98 19.49
C TYR A 51 0.09 12.57 18.84
N TRP A 52 -0.90 12.23 19.68
CA TRP A 52 -2.28 12.06 19.21
C TRP A 52 -2.85 13.41 18.72
N ASP A 53 -2.60 14.47 19.49
CA ASP A 53 -2.89 15.87 19.18
C ASP A 53 -1.76 16.47 18.35
N LEU A 54 -2.02 16.70 17.07
CA LEU A 54 -1.02 17.21 16.12
C LEU A 54 -0.64 18.67 16.37
N SER A 55 -1.40 19.43 17.16
CA SER A 55 -0.98 20.76 17.57
C SER A 55 0.24 20.73 18.51
N ARG A 56 0.49 19.58 19.15
CA ARG A 56 1.59 19.39 20.11
C ARG A 56 2.84 18.80 19.49
N GLY A 57 2.78 18.35 18.24
CA GLY A 57 3.91 17.81 17.51
C GLY A 57 3.52 16.73 16.48
N PRO A 58 4.52 16.24 15.72
CA PRO A 58 4.27 15.24 14.68
C PRO A 58 3.93 13.87 15.27
N ARG A 59 3.38 13.02 14.40
CA ARG A 59 3.23 11.60 14.63
C ARG A 59 3.83 10.81 13.48
N THR A 60 4.35 9.63 13.78
CA THR A 60 4.89 8.68 12.81
C THR A 60 4.10 7.40 12.88
N ARG A 61 3.88 6.78 11.72
CA ARG A 61 3.17 5.50 11.60
C ARG A 61 4.08 4.52 10.88
N ASN A 62 4.04 3.27 11.30
CA ASN A 62 4.64 2.17 10.56
C ASN A 62 4.07 2.11 9.14
N LEU A 63 4.91 1.79 8.19
CA LEU A 63 4.56 1.54 6.79
C LEU A 63 4.04 0.11 6.63
N CYS A 64 3.37 -0.15 5.51
CA CYS A 64 2.82 -1.48 5.19
C CYS A 64 3.91 -2.56 5.24
N THR A 65 5.09 -2.23 4.71
CA THR A 65 6.26 -3.12 4.61
C THR A 65 7.00 -3.34 5.92
N ASP A 66 6.75 -2.53 6.96
CA ASP A 66 7.37 -2.73 8.27
C ASP A 66 6.81 -3.98 8.97
N CYS A 67 5.64 -4.46 8.54
CA CYS A 67 4.97 -5.64 9.12
C CYS A 67 4.57 -6.69 8.08
N HIS A 68 4.40 -6.32 6.81
CA HIS A 68 4.03 -7.25 5.73
C HIS A 68 5.17 -7.40 4.72
N ASP A 69 5.57 -8.64 4.45
CA ASP A 69 6.51 -8.95 3.36
C ASP A 69 5.72 -9.17 2.05
N PRO A 70 5.77 -8.24 1.08
CA PRO A 70 5.10 -8.40 -0.20
C PRO A 70 5.77 -9.46 -1.10
N HIS A 71 7.00 -9.90 -0.80
CA HIS A 71 7.68 -10.98 -1.52
C HIS A 71 7.33 -12.36 -0.95
N ALA A 72 6.74 -12.42 0.24
CA ALA A 72 6.26 -13.64 0.88
C ALA A 72 4.82 -13.46 1.41
N PRO A 73 3.83 -13.20 0.54
CA PRO A 73 2.48 -12.92 0.98
C PRO A 73 1.83 -14.15 1.59
N LYS A 74 1.25 -13.98 2.80
CA LYS A 74 0.55 -15.06 3.50
C LYS A 74 -0.74 -15.51 2.80
N ILE A 75 -1.38 -14.60 2.06
CA ILE A 75 -2.50 -14.92 1.18
C ILE A 75 -1.92 -15.18 -0.21
N PRO A 76 -2.13 -16.38 -0.80
CA PRO A 76 -1.61 -16.69 -2.12
C PRO A 76 -2.19 -15.77 -3.18
N GLN A 77 -1.48 -15.62 -4.31
CA GLN A 77 -2.06 -14.95 -5.47
C GLN A 77 -3.33 -15.66 -5.90
N VAL A 78 -4.40 -14.90 -6.09
CA VAL A 78 -5.66 -15.38 -6.65
C VAL A 78 -5.73 -14.97 -8.11
N VAL A 79 -6.21 -15.88 -8.96
CA VAL A 79 -6.53 -15.56 -10.35
C VAL A 79 -7.74 -14.62 -10.34
N PRO A 80 -7.66 -13.43 -10.95
CA PRO A 80 -8.81 -12.55 -11.07
C PRO A 80 -10.00 -13.28 -11.69
N ALA A 81 -11.20 -13.03 -11.19
CA ALA A 81 -12.41 -13.55 -11.81
C ALA A 81 -12.45 -13.10 -13.29
N PRO A 82 -12.99 -13.93 -14.21
CA PRO A 82 -13.18 -13.53 -15.59
C PRO A 82 -13.93 -12.21 -15.67
N GLN A 83 -13.61 -11.39 -16.68
CA GLN A 83 -14.36 -10.16 -16.93
C GLN A 83 -15.88 -10.42 -16.99
N PRO A 84 -16.73 -9.51 -16.50
CA PRO A 84 -18.17 -9.64 -16.62
C PRO A 84 -18.52 -9.90 -18.09
N ARG A 85 -19.38 -10.89 -18.33
CA ARG A 85 -19.89 -11.14 -19.68
C ARG A 85 -20.74 -9.92 -20.05
N VAL A 86 -20.32 -9.14 -21.04
CA VAL A 86 -21.16 -8.11 -21.64
C VAL A 86 -22.36 -8.80 -22.26
N THR A 87 -23.51 -8.70 -21.60
CA THR A 87 -24.80 -9.09 -22.17
C THR A 87 -25.27 -7.91 -23.01
N HIS A 88 -25.35 -8.11 -24.33
CA HIS A 88 -26.04 -7.21 -25.26
C HIS A 88 -27.55 -7.29 -25.06
#